data_AF-C3MNT8-F1
#
_entry.id   AF-C3MNT8-F1
#
_cell.length_a   1.000
_cell.length_b   1.000
_cell.length_c   1.000
_cell.angle_alpha   90.00
_cell.angle_beta   90.00
_cell.angle_gamma   90.00
#
_symmetry.space_group_name_H-M   'P 1'
#
loop_
_entity.id
_entity.type
_entity.pdbx_description
1 polymer ?
#
loop_
_entity_poly.entity_id
_entity_poly.type
_entity_poly.pdbx_seq_one_letter_code
_entity_poly.pdbx_strand_id
1 'polypeptide(L)'
;MIENRRRTKTEIIYSILRGCSEGSKKTRLMYLAKLNYSVFMKYIYKMKEMNLIELNEGKCVLTDKGKRVLELLDKYMEIYSKLNEVRMKLEELMQTES
;
A
#
# COMPACT_ATOMS: atom_id res chain seq x y z
N MET A 1 14.56 -1.87 1.26
CA MET A 1 13.82 -1.87 -0.02
C MET A 1 13.93 -3.27 -0.59
N ILE A 2 12.82 -3.90 -1.00
CA ILE A 2 12.88 -5.26 -1.54
C ILE A 2 13.09 -5.15 -3.04
N GLU A 3 14.27 -5.60 -3.46
CA GLU A 3 14.61 -5.89 -4.84
C GLU A 3 13.53 -6.73 -5.53
N ASN A 4 13.05 -6.21 -6.66
CA ASN A 4 12.66 -7.00 -7.83
C ASN A 4 11.58 -8.09 -7.67
N ARG A 5 10.56 -7.89 -6.83
CA ARG A 5 9.30 -8.67 -6.90
C ARG A 5 8.15 -7.74 -7.27
N ARG A 6 7.44 -8.11 -8.36
CA ARG A 6 6.16 -7.54 -8.81
C ARG A 6 5.44 -6.82 -7.68
N ARG A 7 5.15 -5.51 -7.82
CA ARG A 7 4.34 -4.74 -6.85
C ARG A 7 3.22 -5.63 -6.35
N THR A 8 3.29 -6.03 -5.08
CA THR A 8 2.31 -6.96 -4.55
C THR A 8 0.97 -6.22 -4.49
N LYS A 9 -0.16 -6.92 -4.61
CA LYS A 9 -1.50 -6.30 -4.56
C LYS A 9 -1.62 -5.34 -3.36
N THR A 10 -0.97 -5.66 -2.25
CA THR A 10 -0.86 -4.86 -1.03
C THR A 10 -0.15 -3.50 -1.24
N GLU A 11 0.95 -3.43 -1.99
CA GLU A 11 1.64 -2.16 -2.26
C GLU A 11 0.84 -1.23 -3.17
N ILE A 12 0.13 -1.83 -4.15
CA ILE A 12 -0.81 -1.09 -4.99
C ILE A 12 -1.91 -0.50 -4.11
N ILE A 13 -2.50 -1.33 -3.25
CA ILE A 13 -3.56 -0.93 -2.32
C ILE A 13 -3.05 0.18 -1.38
N TYR A 14 -1.86 0.03 -0.81
CA TYR A 14 -1.23 1.03 0.05
C TYR A 14 -0.99 2.35 -0.69
N SER A 15 -0.43 2.31 -1.90
CA SER A 15 -0.17 3.51 -2.71
C SER A 15 -1.46 4.28 -3.04
N ILE A 16 -2.53 3.54 -3.35
CA ILE A 16 -3.84 4.13 -3.66
C ILE A 16 -4.46 4.73 -2.39
N LEU A 17 -4.49 3.98 -1.28
CA LEU A 17 -5.02 4.48 0.00
C LEU A 17 -4.23 5.70 0.48
N ARG A 18 -2.90 5.66 0.44
CA ARG A 18 -2.05 6.77 0.85
C ARG A 18 -2.32 8.03 0.03
N GLY A 19 -2.46 7.92 -1.29
CA GLY A 19 -2.82 9.07 -2.13
C GLY A 19 -4.24 9.59 -1.90
N CYS A 20 -5.19 8.72 -1.54
CA CYS A 20 -6.55 9.13 -1.16
C CYS A 20 -6.55 9.81 0.22
N SER A 21 -5.61 9.48 1.11
CA SER A 21 -5.45 10.12 2.42
C SER A 21 -5.02 11.59 2.29
N GLU A 22 -4.30 11.94 1.23
CA GLU A 22 -3.96 13.33 0.90
C GLU A 22 -5.08 14.07 0.15
N GLY A 23 -6.25 13.44 -0.11
CA GLY A 23 -7.35 14.07 -0.84
C GLY A 23 -7.06 14.25 -2.34
N SER A 24 -6.38 13.27 -2.97
CA SER A 24 -5.95 13.37 -4.36
C SER A 24 -7.05 13.04 -5.38
N LYS A 25 -6.97 13.68 -6.56
CA LYS A 25 -7.78 13.33 -7.73
C LYS A 25 -7.43 11.92 -8.23
N LYS A 26 -8.42 11.18 -8.74
CA LYS A 26 -8.25 9.84 -9.35
C LYS A 26 -7.12 9.78 -10.37
N THR A 27 -6.93 10.85 -11.15
CA THR A 27 -5.87 10.98 -12.16
C THR A 27 -4.46 10.96 -11.55
N ARG A 28 -4.28 11.62 -10.40
CA ARG A 28 -2.99 11.67 -9.70
C ARG A 28 -2.67 10.33 -9.03
N LEU A 29 -3.69 9.67 -8.50
CA LEU A 29 -3.59 8.33 -7.94
C LEU A 29 -3.19 7.28 -8.99
N MET A 30 -3.75 7.35 -10.19
CA MET A 30 -3.38 6.46 -11.29
C MET A 30 -1.90 6.62 -11.66
N TYR A 31 -1.42 7.87 -11.79
CA TYR A 31 -0.02 8.17 -12.07
C TYR A 31 0.91 7.67 -10.96
N LEU A 32 0.56 7.89 -9.69
CA LEU A 32 1.31 7.39 -8.53
C LEU A 32 1.37 5.86 -8.49
N ALA A 33 0.26 5.21 -8.79
CA ALA A 33 0.15 3.76 -8.78
C ALA A 33 0.86 3.10 -9.98
N LYS A 34 1.35 3.84 -11.01
CA LYS A 34 1.92 3.31 -12.28
C LYS A 34 1.14 2.09 -12.81
N LEU A 35 -0.19 2.17 -12.80
CA LEU A 35 -1.07 1.09 -13.25
C LEU A 35 -1.89 1.52 -14.46
N ASN A 36 -2.27 0.54 -15.28
CA ASN A 36 -3.29 0.74 -16.31
C ASN A 36 -4.62 1.19 -15.67
N TYR A 37 -5.31 2.10 -16.36
CA TYR A 37 -6.59 2.66 -15.92
C TYR A 37 -7.61 1.58 -15.54
N SER A 38 -7.74 0.51 -16.35
CA SER A 38 -8.68 -0.58 -16.08
C SER A 38 -8.38 -1.34 -14.78
N VAL A 39 -7.09 -1.56 -14.47
CA VAL A 39 -6.67 -2.24 -13.25
C VAL A 39 -6.89 -1.33 -12.05
N PHE A 40 -6.48 -0.06 -12.15
CA PHE A 40 -6.70 0.96 -11.13
C PHE A 40 -8.18 1.12 -10.80
N MET A 41 -9.04 1.25 -11.80
CA MET A 41 -10.49 1.33 -11.62
C MET A 41 -11.04 0.10 -10.91
N LYS A 42 -10.61 -1.11 -11.27
CA LYS A 42 -11.06 -2.33 -10.59
C LYS A 42 -10.70 -2.34 -9.10
N TYR A 43 -9.53 -1.83 -8.72
CA TYR A 43 -9.14 -1.66 -7.32
C TYR A 43 -9.95 -0.57 -6.62
N ILE A 44 -10.13 0.60 -7.25
CA ILE A 44 -10.93 1.71 -6.71
C ILE A 44 -12.37 1.27 -6.47
N TYR A 45 -13.00 0.58 -7.43
CA TYR A 45 -14.37 0.07 -7.26
C TYR A 45 -14.46 -0.94 -6.12
N LYS A 46 -13.53 -1.91 -6.03
CA LYS A 46 -13.47 -2.84 -4.90
C LYS A 46 -13.31 -2.12 -3.55
N MET A 47 -12.43 -1.12 -3.49
CA MET A 47 -12.21 -0.34 -2.27
C MET A 47 -13.44 0.48 -1.90
N LYS A 48 -14.13 1.05 -2.88
CA LYS A 48 -15.39 1.78 -2.70
C LYS A 48 -16.47 0.83 -2.18
N GLU A 49 -16.63 -0.35 -2.77
CA GLU A 49 -17.59 -1.38 -2.29
C GLU A 49 -17.28 -1.80 -0.85
N MET A 50 -16.00 -1.96 -0.51
CA MET A 50 -15.57 -2.29 0.85
C MET A 50 -15.69 -1.12 1.85
N ASN A 51 -16.18 0.04 1.41
CA ASN A 51 -16.29 1.29 2.17
C ASN A 51 -14.93 1.78 2.71
N LEU A 52 -13.85 1.59 1.94
CA LEU A 52 -12.50 2.06 2.28
C LEU A 52 -12.21 3.46 1.74
N ILE A 53 -12.85 3.83 0.63
CA ILE A 53 -12.68 5.15 0.00
C ILE A 53 -14.03 5.68 -0.47
N GLU A 54 -14.18 6.98 -0.42
CA GLU A 54 -15.32 7.71 -0.97
C GLU A 54 -14.87 8.59 -2.14
N LEU A 55 -15.74 8.70 -3.13
CA LEU A 55 -15.48 9.49 -4.33
C LEU A 55 -16.38 10.72 -4.29
N ASN A 56 -15.85 11.83 -3.80
CA ASN A 56 -16.59 13.09 -3.67
C ASN A 56 -16.14 14.08 -4.76
N GLU A 57 -17.04 14.47 -5.66
CA GLU A 57 -16.78 15.43 -6.76
C GLU A 57 -15.48 15.18 -7.56
N GLY A 58 -15.14 13.91 -7.79
CA GLY A 58 -13.92 13.52 -8.53
C GLY A 58 -12.64 13.48 -7.68
N LYS A 59 -12.70 13.82 -6.39
CA LYS A 59 -11.66 13.58 -5.39
C LYS A 59 -11.86 12.22 -4.75
N CYS A 60 -10.77 11.50 -4.52
CA CYS A 60 -10.78 10.31 -3.68
C CYS A 60 -10.51 10.75 -2.25
N VAL A 61 -11.43 10.46 -1.35
CA VAL A 61 -11.31 10.75 0.08
C VAL A 61 -11.28 9.43 0.83
N LEU A 62 -10.42 9.34 1.84
CA LEU A 62 -10.38 8.16 2.70
C LEU A 62 -11.57 8.16 3.66
N THR A 63 -12.23 7.01 3.81
CA THR A 63 -13.22 6.84 4.87
C THR A 63 -12.54 6.50 6.19
N ASP A 64 -13.29 6.54 7.29
CA ASP A 64 -12.80 6.12 8.61
C ASP A 64 -12.24 4.69 8.61
N LYS A 65 -12.92 3.78 7.88
CA LYS A 65 -12.46 2.40 7.68
C LYS A 65 -11.20 2.33 6.81
N GLY A 66 -11.12 3.13 5.75
CA GLY A 66 -9.91 3.25 4.94
C GLY A 66 -8.71 3.72 5.74
N LYS A 67 -8.93 4.65 6.67
CA LYS A 67 -7.88 5.19 7.56
C LYS A 67 -7.33 4.11 8.49
N ARG A 68 -8.21 3.34 9.14
CA ARG A 68 -7.80 2.17 9.93
C ARG A 68 -7.00 1.15 9.11
N VAL A 69 -7.40 0.88 7.87
CA VAL A 69 -6.65 -0.04 7.00
C VAL A 69 -5.29 0.54 6.63
N LEU A 70 -5.20 1.84 6.34
CA LEU A 70 -3.93 2.50 6.08
C LEU A 70 -2.99 2.43 7.28
N GLU A 71 -3.49 2.70 8.50
CA GLU A 71 -2.71 2.57 9.73
C GLU A 71 -2.23 1.14 9.98
N LEU A 72 -3.08 0.14 9.72
CA LEU A 72 -2.68 -1.27 9.82
C LEU A 72 -1.62 -1.65 8.79
N LEU A 73 -1.71 -1.13 7.57
CA LEU A 73 -0.70 -1.33 6.53
C LEU A 73 0.62 -0.65 6.88
N ASP A 74 0.56 0.53 7.50
CA ASP A 74 1.75 1.25 7.95
C ASP A 74 2.48 0.46 9.04
N LYS A 75 1.73 -0.04 10.04
CA LYS A 75 2.25 -0.96 11.06
C LYS A 75 2.79 -2.25 10.45
N TYR A 76 2.11 -2.81 9.46
CA TYR A 76 2.58 -4.00 8.75
C TYR A 76 3.94 -3.75 8.10
N MET A 77 4.12 -2.62 7.41
CA MET A 77 5.39 -2.25 6.80
C MET A 77 6.50 -2.04 7.85
N GLU A 78 6.18 -1.40 8.97
CA GLU A 78 7.12 -1.20 10.07
C GLU A 78 7.58 -2.53 10.67
N ILE A 79 6.63 -3.42 11.01
CA ILE A 79 6.93 -4.76 11.55
C ILE A 79 7.71 -5.58 10.53
N TYR A 80 7.36 -5.51 9.25
CA TYR A 80 8.06 -6.23 8.19
C TYR A 80 9.49 -5.74 8.00
N SER A 81 9.74 -4.44 8.15
CA SER A 81 11.09 -3.88 8.15
C SER A 81 11.90 -4.39 9.34
N LYS A 82 11.32 -4.35 10.54
CA LYS A 82 11.95 -4.90 11.77
C LYS A 82 12.23 -6.39 11.63
N LEU A 83 11.30 -7.16 11.08
CA LEU A 83 11.46 -8.60 10.82
C LEU A 83 12.60 -8.88 9.85
N ASN A 84 12.73 -8.08 8.77
CA ASN A 84 13.86 -8.21 7.86
C ASN A 84 15.18 -7.86 8.52
N GLU A 85 15.21 -6.82 9.36
CA GLU A 85 16.42 -6.46 10.08
C GLU A 85 16.86 -7.57 11.04
N VAL A 86 15.92 -8.16 11.79
CA VAL A 86 16.18 -9.32 12.66
C VAL A 86 16.63 -10.52 11.83
N ARG A 87 16.00 -10.76 10.68
CA ARG A 87 16.38 -11.85 9.77
C ARG A 87 17.78 -11.66 9.19
N MET A 88 18.14 -10.45 8.77
CA MET A 88 19.50 -10.15 8.29
C MET A 88 20.54 -10.40 9.39
N LYS A 89 20.28 -9.91 10.60
CA LYS A 89 21.15 -10.16 11.77
C LYS A 89 21.28 -11.66 12.08
N LEU A 90 20.20 -12.43 11.93
CA LEU A 90 20.22 -13.88 12.10
C LEU A 90 21.06 -14.57 11.01
N GLU A 91 20.91 -14.17 9.74
CA GLU A 91 21.70 -14.70 8.62
C GLU A 91 23.20 -14.36 8.77
N GLU A 92 23.55 -13.16 9.25
CA GLU A 92 24.94 -12.78 9.55
C GLU A 92 25.57 -13.66 10.65
N LEU A 93 24.83 -13.92 11.72
CA LEU A 93 25.33 -14.74 12.84
C LEU A 93 25.46 -16.23 12.46
N MET A 94 24.56 -16.76 11.63
CA MET A 94 24.62 -18.15 11.17
C MET A 94 25.69 -18.40 10.09
N GLN A 95 26.34 -17.36 9.55
CA GLN A 95 27.48 -17.51 8.63
C GLN A 95 28.85 -17.58 9.33
N THR A 96 28.92 -17.49 10.66
CA THR A 96 30.21 -17.46 11.41
C THR A 96 30.67 -18.83 11.92
N GLU A 97 29.96 -19.93 11.62
CA GLU A 97 30.34 -21.30 12.05
C GLU A 97 30.94 -22.17 10.93
N SER A 98 31.83 -21.61 10.08
CA SER A 98 32.67 -22.42 9.17
C SER A 98 34.15 -22.21 9.42
#